data_AF-A0A9P7ZCP9-F1
#
_entry.id   AF-A0A9P7ZCP9-F1
#
_cell.length_a   1.000
_cell.length_b   1.000
_cell.length_c   1.000
_cell.angle_alpha   90.00
_cell.angle_beta   90.00
_cell.angle_gamma   90.00
#
_symmetry.space_group_name_H-M   'P 1'
#
loop_
_entity.id
_entity.type
_entity.pdbx_description
1 polymer ?
#
loop_
_entity_poly.entity_id
_entity_poly.type
_entity_poly.pdbx_seq_one_letter_code
_entity_poly.pdbx_strand_id
1 'polypeptide(L)'
;MFYKTLRYDTMEALPYNIKENIIKYLSPLKRLIFPKWLNKHQFSTSAIWGMIFETEDWIELVYKNDNPNPGSPVVCLLGDDLNKLYSAERGNGAYLTLLVNDWSGDIPYHKETFFASLKKHTYDKQWEEIILHESGLRLQISDAVRSLQHITLQDPSRLFNESNGVINSSVLYYGSDFPTHLGGDQIKGVEGFPLEGKKFISEICMVKLRFRAGEAVANRFFIREGSKQLVVCLRRTNKDKDSGDGTNVVGFRVGRIDEAEAFRVCDSF
;
A
#
# COMPACT_ATOMS: atom_id res chain seq x y z
N MET A 1 -18.13 13.06 18.64
CA MET A 1 -19.10 11.98 18.39
C MET A 1 -20.49 12.58 18.20
N PHE A 2 -20.80 13.05 16.99
CA PHE A 2 -22.17 13.40 16.54
C PHE A 2 -22.18 13.44 15.00
N TYR A 3 -22.25 12.28 14.36
CA TYR A 3 -22.81 12.21 13.02
C TYR A 3 -24.12 11.42 13.15
N LYS A 4 -25.19 12.12 13.48
CA LYS A 4 -26.55 11.64 13.18
C LYS A 4 -26.54 11.31 11.68
N THR A 5 -27.01 10.13 11.32
CA THR A 5 -27.13 9.66 9.94
C THR A 5 -27.73 10.77 9.09
N LEU A 6 -26.90 11.39 8.25
CA LEU A 6 -27.33 12.47 7.38
C LEU A 6 -28.30 11.83 6.38
N ARG A 7 -29.60 12.14 6.48
CA ARG A 7 -30.58 11.59 5.54
C ARG A 7 -30.27 12.14 4.14
N TYR A 8 -30.34 11.26 3.15
CA TYR A 8 -30.07 11.58 1.75
C TYR A 8 -30.87 12.82 1.28
N ASP A 9 -32.14 12.90 1.68
CA ASP A 9 -33.05 13.99 1.35
C ASP A 9 -32.55 15.37 1.85
N THR A 10 -31.82 15.39 2.97
CA THR A 10 -31.23 16.63 3.51
C THR A 10 -30.04 17.09 2.67
N MET A 11 -29.30 16.16 2.04
CA MET A 11 -28.18 16.50 1.16
C MET A 11 -28.65 17.02 -0.21
N GLU A 12 -29.83 16.60 -0.68
CA GLU A 12 -30.38 17.13 -1.94
C GLU A 12 -30.70 18.63 -1.86
N ALA A 13 -31.19 19.10 -0.71
CA ALA A 13 -31.60 20.49 -0.49
C ALA A 13 -30.43 21.48 -0.34
N LEU A 14 -29.19 21.01 -0.14
CA LEU A 14 -28.05 21.91 0.08
C LEU A 14 -27.56 22.58 -1.22
N PRO A 15 -27.02 23.80 -1.16
CA PRO A 15 -26.25 24.39 -2.27
C PRO A 15 -25.04 23.53 -2.66
N TYR A 16 -24.69 23.52 -3.95
CA TYR A 16 -23.62 22.68 -4.50
C TYR A 16 -22.26 22.85 -3.78
N ASN A 17 -21.85 24.10 -3.51
CA ASN A 17 -20.62 24.41 -2.80
C ASN A 17 -20.59 23.85 -1.35
N ILE A 18 -21.75 23.75 -0.70
CA ILE A 18 -21.85 23.13 0.62
C ILE A 18 -21.75 21.60 0.50
N LYS A 19 -22.39 20.99 -0.51
CA LYS A 19 -22.26 19.55 -0.77
C LYS A 19 -20.82 19.15 -1.05
N GLU A 20 -20.11 19.90 -1.89
CA GLU A 20 -18.68 19.67 -2.16
C GLU A 20 -17.84 19.72 -0.89
N ASN A 21 -18.09 20.69 0.00
CA ASN A 21 -17.38 20.79 1.27
C ASN A 21 -17.67 19.61 2.19
N ILE A 22 -18.92 19.15 2.29
CA ILE A 22 -19.28 17.99 3.11
C ILE A 22 -18.62 16.71 2.56
N ILE A 23 -18.66 16.50 1.23
CA ILE A 23 -18.12 15.30 0.58
C ILE A 23 -16.62 15.13 0.87
N LYS A 24 -15.86 16.22 0.95
CA LYS A 24 -14.42 16.19 1.31
C LYS A 24 -14.16 15.54 2.67
N TYR A 25 -15.10 15.63 3.61
CA TYR A 25 -14.98 15.03 4.94
C TYR A 25 -15.55 13.61 5.05
N LEU A 26 -16.17 13.10 3.97
CA LEU A 26 -16.66 11.73 3.94
C LEU A 26 -15.54 10.77 3.55
N SER A 27 -15.58 9.58 4.15
CA SER A 27 -14.70 8.47 3.79
C SER A 27 -15.00 7.92 2.40
N PRO A 28 -14.02 7.25 1.76
CA PRO A 28 -14.19 6.65 0.44
C PRO A 28 -15.49 5.85 0.25
N LEU A 29 -15.88 4.92 1.14
CA LEU A 29 -17.09 4.12 0.91
C LEU A 29 -18.37 4.94 1.12
N LYS A 30 -18.38 5.87 2.08
CA LYS A 30 -19.55 6.74 2.32
C LYS A 30 -19.84 7.67 1.12
N ARG A 31 -18.83 8.01 0.32
CA ARG A 31 -18.99 8.78 -0.92
C ARG A 31 -19.72 7.99 -2.03
N LEU A 32 -19.76 6.65 -1.99
CA LEU A 32 -20.42 5.81 -3.00
C LEU A 32 -21.94 5.97 -3.03
N ILE A 33 -22.53 6.40 -1.92
CA ILE A 33 -23.99 6.58 -1.77
C ILE A 33 -24.47 7.85 -2.51
N PHE A 34 -23.56 8.76 -2.86
CA PHE A 34 -23.89 10.02 -3.51
C PHE A 34 -24.03 9.87 -5.04
N PRO A 35 -24.97 10.60 -5.67
CA PRO A 35 -25.19 10.51 -7.11
C PRO A 35 -23.95 10.81 -7.95
N LYS A 36 -23.78 10.05 -9.03
CA LYS A 36 -22.67 10.22 -10.00
C LYS A 36 -22.56 11.65 -10.58
N TRP A 37 -23.65 12.43 -10.63
CA TRP A 37 -23.63 13.79 -11.18
C TRP A 37 -22.93 14.83 -10.28
N LEU A 38 -22.69 14.52 -9.00
CA LEU A 38 -21.78 15.29 -8.13
C LEU A 38 -20.31 14.98 -8.42
N ASN A 39 -20.02 13.88 -9.11
CA ASN A 39 -18.68 13.45 -9.54
C ASN A 39 -18.63 13.40 -11.08
N LYS A 40 -18.86 14.55 -11.73
CA LYS A 40 -18.98 14.65 -13.20
C LYS A 40 -17.75 14.18 -13.99
N HIS A 41 -16.61 14.04 -13.33
CA HIS A 41 -15.38 13.53 -13.91
C HIS A 41 -14.73 12.54 -12.95
N GLN A 42 -14.22 11.44 -13.50
CA GLN A 42 -13.43 10.38 -12.86
C GLN A 42 -14.21 9.26 -12.17
N PHE A 43 -13.75 8.05 -12.47
CA PHE A 43 -13.87 6.94 -11.54
C PHE A 43 -13.28 7.40 -10.21
N SER A 44 -14.12 7.61 -9.20
CA SER A 44 -13.65 8.12 -7.93
C SER A 44 -12.78 7.05 -7.26
N THR A 45 -11.76 7.47 -6.52
CA THR A 45 -10.96 6.56 -5.68
C THR A 45 -11.85 5.73 -4.75
N SER A 46 -12.99 6.28 -4.32
CA SER A 46 -14.09 5.57 -3.67
C SER A 46 -14.55 4.32 -4.41
N ALA A 47 -14.68 4.35 -5.73
CA ALA A 47 -15.07 3.20 -6.53
C ALA A 47 -14.05 2.07 -6.43
N ILE A 48 -12.75 2.39 -6.44
CA ILE A 48 -11.67 1.40 -6.27
C ILE A 48 -11.76 0.75 -4.88
N TRP A 49 -11.90 1.55 -3.82
CA TRP A 49 -12.09 1.02 -2.46
C TRP A 49 -13.38 0.21 -2.33
N GLY A 50 -14.47 0.63 -2.97
CA GLY A 50 -15.75 -0.08 -3.01
C GLY A 50 -15.75 -1.34 -3.87
N MET A 51 -14.73 -1.57 -4.70
CA MET A 51 -14.50 -2.89 -5.28
C MET A 51 -13.99 -3.89 -4.26
N ILE A 52 -13.29 -3.42 -3.22
CA ILE A 52 -12.58 -4.25 -2.23
C ILE A 52 -13.43 -4.51 -1.00
N PHE A 53 -13.94 -3.43 -0.40
CA PHE A 53 -14.60 -3.47 0.89
C PHE A 53 -16.12 -3.34 0.74
N GLU A 54 -16.84 -4.18 1.49
CA GLU A 54 -18.27 -4.08 1.72
C GLU A 54 -18.56 -3.09 2.86
N THR A 55 -17.74 -3.10 3.92
CA THR A 55 -17.85 -2.19 5.07
C THR A 55 -16.52 -1.52 5.40
N GLU A 56 -16.57 -0.39 6.11
CA GLU A 56 -15.36 0.31 6.58
C GLU A 56 -14.86 -0.21 7.93
N ASP A 57 -15.49 -1.23 8.53
CA ASP A 57 -15.25 -1.60 9.93
C ASP A 57 -13.79 -1.92 10.23
N TRP A 58 -13.14 -2.70 9.36
CA TRP A 58 -11.71 -2.99 9.51
C TRP A 58 -10.84 -1.76 9.29
N ILE A 59 -11.16 -0.89 8.31
CA ILE A 59 -10.38 0.33 8.07
C ILE A 59 -10.52 1.29 9.26
N GLU A 60 -11.72 1.47 9.80
CA GLU A 60 -11.97 2.26 11.01
C GLU A 60 -11.23 1.65 12.22
N LEU A 61 -11.14 0.32 12.31
CA LEU A 61 -10.35 -0.36 13.32
C LEU A 61 -8.86 -0.03 13.17
N VAL A 62 -8.31 -0.11 11.95
CA VAL A 62 -6.91 0.22 11.67
C VAL A 62 -6.59 1.63 12.16
N TYR A 63 -7.40 2.62 11.79
CA TYR A 63 -7.16 4.01 12.19
C TYR A 63 -7.45 4.30 13.67
N LYS A 64 -8.20 3.45 14.38
CA LYS A 64 -8.36 3.55 15.84
C LYS A 64 -7.14 3.04 16.59
N ASN A 65 -6.31 2.19 15.96
CA ASN A 65 -5.06 1.73 16.53
C ASN A 65 -3.96 2.80 16.39
N ASP A 66 -4.24 3.99 16.90
CA ASP A 66 -3.33 5.11 16.85
C ASP A 66 -2.20 4.90 17.86
N ASN A 67 -0.96 4.82 17.37
CA ASN A 67 0.23 4.75 18.20
C ASN A 67 0.95 6.10 18.13
N PRO A 68 1.15 6.82 19.24
CA PRO A 68 1.78 8.15 19.22
C PRO A 68 3.21 8.16 18.63
N ASN A 69 3.89 7.01 18.55
CA ASN A 69 5.20 6.90 17.92
C ASN A 69 5.44 5.45 17.42
N PRO A 70 5.67 5.19 16.12
CA PRO A 70 6.00 6.13 15.06
C PRO A 70 4.76 6.65 14.31
N GLY A 71 3.59 6.78 14.96
CA GLY A 71 2.34 7.40 14.46
C GLY A 71 1.31 6.39 13.91
N SER A 72 0.09 6.86 13.61
CA SER A 72 -1.03 6.00 13.17
C SER A 72 -0.72 5.20 11.90
N PRO A 73 -1.26 3.97 11.78
CA PRO A 73 -1.16 3.18 10.57
C PRO A 73 -1.87 3.87 9.41
N VAL A 74 -1.41 3.57 8.19
CA VAL A 74 -2.01 4.11 6.97
C VAL A 74 -2.28 2.95 6.01
N VAL A 75 -3.54 2.87 5.57
CA VAL A 75 -3.99 1.91 4.58
C VAL A 75 -3.77 2.49 3.18
N CYS A 76 -3.12 1.72 2.30
CA CYS A 76 -2.98 2.11 0.90
C CYS A 76 -2.96 0.90 -0.03
N LEU A 77 -3.27 1.16 -1.31
CA LEU A 77 -3.12 0.20 -2.40
C LEU A 77 -1.88 0.56 -3.19
N LEU A 78 -1.08 -0.43 -3.58
CA LEU A 78 0.08 -0.28 -4.44
C LEU A 78 -0.08 -1.14 -5.69
N GLY A 79 0.23 -0.58 -6.87
CA GLY A 79 0.29 -1.32 -8.12
C GLY A 79 0.12 -0.41 -9.34
N ASP A 80 0.71 -0.79 -10.47
CA ASP A 80 0.57 -0.07 -11.74
C ASP A 80 -0.88 -0.02 -12.24
N ASP A 81 -1.66 -1.08 -12.01
CA ASP A 81 -3.03 -1.19 -12.49
C ASP A 81 -3.98 -0.17 -11.84
N LEU A 82 -3.57 0.55 -10.79
CA LEU A 82 -4.37 1.64 -10.21
C LEU A 82 -4.74 2.71 -11.22
N ASN A 83 -3.84 3.06 -12.15
CA ASN A 83 -4.12 4.07 -13.16
C ASN A 83 -5.22 3.62 -14.14
N LYS A 84 -5.23 2.33 -14.50
CA LYS A 84 -6.28 1.73 -15.35
C LYS A 84 -7.61 1.69 -14.62
N LEU A 85 -7.60 1.31 -13.35
CA LEU A 85 -8.81 1.31 -12.51
C LEU A 85 -9.36 2.73 -12.34
N TYR A 86 -8.49 3.72 -12.21
CA TYR A 86 -8.87 5.12 -12.08
C TYR A 86 -9.36 5.73 -13.40
N SER A 87 -8.84 5.29 -14.55
CA SER A 87 -9.30 5.72 -15.88
C SER A 87 -10.61 5.07 -16.34
N ALA A 88 -11.26 4.27 -15.46
CA ALA A 88 -12.49 3.52 -15.76
C ALA A 88 -12.30 2.37 -16.77
N GLU A 89 -11.06 1.96 -17.05
CA GLU A 89 -10.82 0.75 -17.83
C GLU A 89 -11.24 -0.47 -17.00
N ARG A 90 -11.79 -1.49 -17.66
CA ARG A 90 -12.29 -2.68 -16.97
C ARG A 90 -11.19 -3.30 -16.12
N GLY A 91 -11.39 -3.36 -14.80
CA GLY A 91 -10.45 -3.90 -13.81
C GLY A 91 -10.28 -5.42 -13.79
N ASN A 92 -10.81 -6.14 -14.80
CA ASN A 92 -10.70 -7.60 -14.84
C ASN A 92 -9.22 -8.01 -14.91
N GLY A 93 -8.72 -8.66 -13.86
CA GLY A 93 -7.34 -9.12 -13.79
C GLY A 93 -6.33 -8.09 -13.31
N ALA A 94 -6.77 -6.92 -12.84
CA ALA A 94 -5.90 -5.97 -12.14
C ALA A 94 -5.24 -6.65 -10.93
N TYR A 95 -3.99 -6.32 -10.67
CA TYR A 95 -3.22 -6.84 -9.53
C TYR A 95 -2.71 -5.71 -8.66
N LEU A 96 -3.12 -5.70 -7.40
CA LEU A 96 -2.73 -4.70 -6.41
C LEU A 96 -2.19 -5.39 -5.15
N THR A 97 -1.46 -4.63 -4.33
CA THR A 97 -1.16 -5.00 -2.95
C THR A 97 -1.82 -4.03 -1.98
N LEU A 98 -2.56 -4.56 -1.01
CA LEU A 98 -3.04 -3.82 0.15
C LEU A 98 -1.91 -3.76 1.19
N LEU A 99 -1.53 -2.55 1.55
CA LEU A 99 -0.51 -2.28 2.54
C LEU A 99 -1.15 -1.61 3.75
N VAL A 100 -0.71 -2.04 4.93
CA VAL A 100 -1.05 -1.44 6.20
C VAL A 100 0.26 -1.08 6.85
N ASN A 101 0.58 0.22 6.90
CA ASN A 101 1.80 0.69 7.54
C ASN A 101 1.70 0.63 9.08
N ASP A 102 1.37 -0.55 9.59
CA ASP A 102 1.20 -0.86 11.00
C ASP A 102 2.56 -1.15 11.64
N TRP A 103 2.98 -0.22 12.49
CA TRP A 103 4.21 -0.35 13.26
C TRP A 103 3.99 -1.02 14.61
N SER A 104 2.74 -1.14 15.08
CA SER A 104 2.46 -1.85 16.33
C SER A 104 2.48 -3.37 16.10
N GLY A 105 2.14 -3.79 14.88
CA GLY A 105 2.05 -5.20 14.50
C GLY A 105 0.77 -5.86 15.00
N ASP A 106 -0.22 -5.06 15.45
CA ASP A 106 -1.46 -5.58 16.02
C ASP A 106 -2.55 -5.82 14.97
N ILE A 107 -2.50 -5.14 13.83
CA ILE A 107 -3.54 -5.26 12.79
C ILE A 107 -3.78 -6.72 12.34
N PRO A 108 -2.73 -7.56 12.19
CA PRO A 108 -2.91 -8.98 11.87
C PRO A 108 -3.77 -9.79 12.87
N TYR A 109 -3.87 -9.37 14.14
CA TYR A 109 -4.77 -10.04 15.11
C TYR A 109 -6.24 -9.78 14.80
N HIS A 110 -6.56 -8.78 13.98
CA HIS A 110 -7.90 -8.43 13.54
C HIS A 110 -8.25 -8.95 12.14
N LYS A 111 -7.55 -9.99 11.67
CA LYS A 111 -7.79 -10.60 10.34
C LYS A 111 -9.23 -11.08 10.12
N GLU A 112 -9.93 -11.50 11.17
CA GLU A 112 -11.34 -11.93 11.04
C GLU A 112 -12.24 -10.76 10.65
N THR A 113 -12.05 -9.61 11.31
CA THR A 113 -12.72 -8.35 10.94
C THR A 113 -12.33 -7.92 9.53
N PHE A 114 -11.05 -8.07 9.16
CA PHE A 114 -10.59 -7.80 7.79
C PHE A 114 -11.39 -8.60 6.76
N PHE A 115 -11.42 -9.93 6.88
CA PHE A 115 -12.15 -10.79 5.94
C PHE A 115 -13.66 -10.54 5.94
N ALA A 116 -14.25 -10.21 7.08
CA ALA A 116 -15.66 -9.86 7.19
C ALA A 116 -16.01 -8.52 6.52
N SER A 117 -15.08 -7.57 6.46
CA SER A 117 -15.26 -6.28 5.78
C SER A 117 -15.07 -6.36 4.27
N LEU A 118 -14.51 -7.44 3.73
CA LEU A 118 -14.30 -7.60 2.29
C LEU A 118 -15.58 -7.97 1.55
N LYS A 119 -15.65 -7.57 0.28
CA LYS A 119 -16.61 -8.12 -0.67
C LYS A 119 -16.40 -9.62 -0.88
N LYS A 120 -17.40 -10.29 -1.48
CA LYS A 120 -17.33 -11.72 -1.78
C LYS A 120 -16.07 -12.08 -2.58
N HIS A 121 -15.29 -13.02 -2.07
CA HIS A 121 -13.96 -13.33 -2.58
C HIS A 121 -13.59 -14.80 -2.43
N THR A 122 -12.52 -15.20 -3.13
CA THR A 122 -11.79 -16.45 -2.88
C THR A 122 -10.44 -16.08 -2.28
N TYR A 123 -10.02 -16.80 -1.23
CA TYR A 123 -8.73 -16.59 -0.57
C TYR A 123 -7.76 -17.73 -0.91
N ASP A 124 -6.62 -17.37 -1.49
CA ASP A 124 -5.46 -18.23 -1.65
C ASP A 124 -4.55 -18.08 -0.42
N LYS A 125 -4.57 -19.11 0.44
CA LYS A 125 -3.79 -19.11 1.67
C LYS A 125 -2.28 -19.29 1.44
N GLN A 126 -1.87 -19.87 0.32
CA GLN A 126 -0.44 -20.07 0.04
C GLN A 126 0.23 -18.73 -0.26
N TRP A 127 -0.43 -17.92 -1.10
CA TRP A 127 0.12 -16.65 -1.56
C TRP A 127 -0.41 -15.45 -0.80
N GLU A 128 -1.35 -15.66 0.13
CA GLU A 128 -2.04 -14.58 0.83
C GLU A 128 -2.72 -13.61 -0.13
N GLU A 129 -3.27 -14.14 -1.22
CA GLU A 129 -3.97 -13.36 -2.24
C GLU A 129 -5.47 -13.60 -2.16
N ILE A 130 -6.26 -12.57 -2.44
CA ILE A 130 -7.69 -12.73 -2.67
C ILE A 130 -8.05 -12.37 -4.11
N ILE A 131 -9.10 -13.02 -4.62
CA ILE A 131 -9.73 -12.69 -5.90
C ILE A 131 -11.16 -12.27 -5.61
N LEU A 132 -11.49 -11.03 -5.94
CA LEU A 132 -12.83 -10.48 -5.72
C LEU A 132 -13.76 -10.86 -6.87
N HIS A 133 -14.90 -11.49 -6.55
CA HIS A 133 -15.73 -12.16 -7.56
C HIS A 133 -16.38 -11.19 -8.54
N GLU A 134 -16.79 -10.01 -8.08
CA GLU A 134 -17.49 -9.02 -8.91
C GLU A 134 -16.57 -8.26 -9.87
N SER A 135 -15.38 -7.86 -9.38
CA SER A 135 -14.43 -7.02 -10.13
C SER A 135 -13.33 -7.82 -10.84
N GLY A 136 -13.11 -9.08 -10.43
CA GLY A 136 -11.95 -9.86 -10.88
C GLY A 136 -10.60 -9.31 -10.38
N LEU A 137 -10.62 -8.34 -9.47
CA LEU A 137 -9.42 -7.76 -8.86
C LEU A 137 -8.69 -8.82 -8.04
N ARG A 138 -7.39 -8.93 -8.25
CA ARG A 138 -6.48 -9.69 -7.40
C ARG A 138 -5.78 -8.76 -6.42
N LEU A 139 -5.82 -9.12 -5.15
CA LEU A 139 -5.26 -8.30 -4.09
C LEU A 139 -4.34 -9.15 -3.21
N GLN A 140 -3.07 -8.81 -3.15
CA GLN A 140 -2.17 -9.29 -2.10
C GLN A 140 -2.51 -8.59 -0.79
N ILE A 141 -2.69 -9.35 0.29
CA ILE A 141 -3.16 -8.88 1.60
C ILE A 141 -2.24 -9.26 2.78
N SER A 142 -1.04 -9.76 2.52
CA SER A 142 -0.11 -10.25 3.56
C SER A 142 0.14 -9.24 4.68
N ASP A 143 0.30 -7.95 4.33
CA ASP A 143 0.52 -6.86 5.30
C ASP A 143 -0.70 -6.63 6.23
N ALA A 144 -1.89 -7.05 5.81
CA ALA A 144 -3.11 -6.97 6.60
C ALA A 144 -3.35 -8.22 7.48
N VAL A 145 -2.82 -9.38 7.10
CA VAL A 145 -3.09 -10.66 7.77
C VAL A 145 -1.90 -11.27 8.50
N ARG A 146 -0.69 -10.73 8.30
CA ARG A 146 0.55 -11.15 8.97
C ARG A 146 1.42 -9.95 9.29
N SER A 147 2.09 -10.02 10.44
CA SER A 147 3.12 -9.05 10.83
C SER A 147 4.45 -9.52 10.23
N LEU A 148 4.75 -9.09 9.01
CA LEU A 148 5.99 -9.42 8.32
C LEU A 148 6.77 -8.16 7.99
N GLN A 149 8.09 -8.22 8.11
CA GLN A 149 8.98 -7.13 7.68
C GLN A 149 9.04 -6.96 6.15
N HIS A 150 8.59 -7.99 5.41
CA HIS A 150 8.56 -8.01 3.95
C HIS A 150 7.31 -8.75 3.45
N ILE A 151 6.97 -8.49 2.20
CA ILE A 151 5.83 -9.09 1.52
C ILE A 151 6.35 -10.12 0.52
N THR A 152 5.93 -11.37 0.68
CA THR A 152 6.29 -12.43 -0.25
C THR A 152 5.30 -12.46 -1.40
N LEU A 153 5.82 -12.43 -2.63
CA LEU A 153 5.04 -12.49 -3.86
C LEU A 153 5.52 -13.63 -4.75
N GLN A 154 4.66 -14.12 -5.63
CA GLN A 154 5.11 -15.01 -6.70
C GLN A 154 6.00 -14.26 -7.70
N ASP A 155 5.64 -13.01 -8.02
CA ASP A 155 6.41 -12.15 -8.90
C ASP A 155 6.25 -10.66 -8.53
N PRO A 156 7.23 -10.07 -7.81
CA PRO A 156 7.22 -8.65 -7.47
C PRO A 156 7.14 -7.71 -8.67
N SER A 157 7.65 -8.12 -9.85
CA SER A 157 7.67 -7.26 -11.03
C SER A 157 6.27 -6.85 -11.53
N ARG A 158 5.23 -7.60 -11.14
CA ARG A 158 3.82 -7.34 -11.49
C ARG A 158 3.27 -6.06 -10.85
N LEU A 159 3.88 -5.56 -9.79
CA LEU A 159 3.47 -4.30 -9.15
C LEU A 159 3.88 -3.05 -9.93
N PHE A 160 4.72 -3.23 -10.96
CA PHE A 160 5.39 -2.15 -11.64
C PHE A 160 5.13 -2.20 -13.13
N ASN A 161 5.24 -1.05 -13.78
CA ASN A 161 5.31 -0.93 -15.23
C ASN A 161 6.68 -0.43 -15.67
N GLU A 162 7.05 -0.75 -16.90
CA GLU A 162 8.27 -0.27 -17.54
C GLU A 162 7.87 0.48 -18.80
N SER A 163 8.20 1.77 -18.84
CA SER A 163 7.93 2.62 -20.01
C SER A 163 9.17 3.46 -20.29
N ASN A 164 9.69 3.40 -21.51
CA ASN A 164 10.89 4.13 -21.94
C ASN A 164 12.10 3.88 -21.02
N GLY A 165 12.30 2.64 -20.57
CA GLY A 165 13.39 2.26 -19.67
C GLY A 165 13.24 2.79 -18.24
N VAL A 166 12.09 3.35 -17.87
CA VAL A 166 11.79 3.85 -16.53
C VAL A 166 10.76 2.96 -15.86
N ILE A 167 11.10 2.46 -14.67
CA ILE A 167 10.16 1.75 -13.82
C ILE A 167 9.28 2.74 -13.07
N ASN A 168 7.99 2.44 -13.06
CA ASN A 168 6.99 3.21 -12.35
C ASN A 168 5.93 2.31 -11.73
N SER A 169 5.19 2.88 -10.78
CA SER A 169 3.98 2.29 -10.19
C SER A 169 3.08 3.42 -9.70
N SER A 170 2.03 3.09 -8.96
CA SER A 170 1.15 4.05 -8.33
C SER A 170 0.72 3.56 -6.96
N VAL A 171 0.43 4.50 -6.07
CA VAL A 171 -0.11 4.23 -4.75
C VAL A 171 -1.38 5.05 -4.53
N LEU A 172 -2.42 4.41 -3.99
CA LEU A 172 -3.65 5.08 -3.60
C LEU A 172 -3.84 4.95 -2.09
N TYR A 173 -3.73 6.06 -1.38
CA TYR A 173 -3.97 6.09 0.07
C TYR A 173 -5.46 6.18 0.36
N TYR A 174 -5.88 5.54 1.45
CA TYR A 174 -7.26 5.64 1.90
C TYR A 174 -7.61 7.11 2.23
N GLY A 175 -8.71 7.60 1.67
CA GLY A 175 -9.13 8.99 1.80
C GLY A 175 -8.50 9.98 0.80
N SER A 176 -7.56 9.56 -0.04
CA SER A 176 -7.03 10.41 -1.12
C SER A 176 -7.96 10.45 -2.33
N ASP A 177 -7.98 11.59 -3.02
CA ASP A 177 -8.84 11.83 -4.19
C ASP A 177 -8.22 11.32 -5.51
N PHE A 178 -6.91 11.09 -5.52
CA PHE A 178 -6.17 10.62 -6.69
C PHE A 178 -5.05 9.66 -6.30
N PRO A 179 -4.71 8.68 -7.17
CA PRO A 179 -3.48 7.91 -7.05
C PRO A 179 -2.24 8.81 -7.17
N THR A 180 -1.21 8.53 -6.38
CA THR A 180 0.09 9.16 -6.44
C THR A 180 1.04 8.31 -7.27
N HIS A 181 1.69 8.94 -8.25
CA HIS A 181 2.70 8.28 -9.09
C HIS A 181 3.98 7.96 -8.29
N LEU A 182 4.57 6.79 -8.55
CA LEU A 182 5.86 6.37 -7.99
C LEU A 182 6.89 6.20 -9.10
N GLY A 183 7.99 6.96 -9.01
CA GLY A 183 9.09 6.93 -9.98
C GLY A 183 10.28 6.05 -9.55
N GLY A 184 11.30 5.97 -10.41
CA GLY A 184 12.51 5.16 -10.17
C GLY A 184 13.41 5.65 -9.03
N ASP A 185 13.21 6.86 -8.50
CA ASP A 185 13.86 7.32 -7.27
C ASP A 185 13.24 6.65 -6.03
N GLN A 186 11.95 6.29 -6.10
CA GLN A 186 11.18 5.64 -5.04
C GLN A 186 11.19 4.11 -5.13
N ILE A 187 11.49 3.56 -6.30
CA ILE A 187 11.52 2.11 -6.54
C ILE A 187 12.98 1.68 -6.68
N LYS A 188 13.40 0.71 -5.87
CA LYS A 188 14.75 0.14 -5.90
C LYS A 188 14.69 -1.36 -6.08
N GLY A 189 15.63 -1.91 -6.83
CA GLY A 189 15.83 -3.35 -7.00
C GLY A 189 17.27 -3.75 -6.69
N VAL A 190 17.66 -4.93 -7.16
CA VAL A 190 19.01 -5.47 -7.07
C VAL A 190 19.98 -4.61 -7.89
N GLU A 191 21.04 -4.11 -7.26
CA GLU A 191 22.08 -3.35 -7.98
C GLU A 191 22.83 -4.25 -8.97
N GLY A 192 23.25 -3.68 -10.11
CA GLY A 192 23.99 -4.39 -11.15
C GLY A 192 23.16 -5.35 -12.03
N PHE A 193 21.86 -5.50 -11.77
CA PHE A 193 20.95 -6.21 -12.67
C PHE A 193 20.41 -5.26 -13.76
N PRO A 194 20.17 -5.76 -14.98
CA PRO A 194 19.62 -4.93 -16.06
C PRO A 194 18.20 -4.47 -15.74
N LEU A 195 17.87 -3.25 -16.17
CA LEU A 195 16.51 -2.71 -16.12
C LEU A 195 15.56 -3.48 -17.06
N GLU A 196 16.09 -3.94 -18.20
CA GLU A 196 15.33 -4.60 -19.26
C GLU A 196 14.52 -5.80 -18.73
N GLY A 197 13.22 -5.78 -19.00
CA GLY A 197 12.31 -6.84 -18.59
C GLY A 197 12.16 -6.92 -17.07
N LYS A 198 12.39 -5.81 -16.37
CA LYS A 198 12.23 -5.68 -14.91
C LYS A 198 13.08 -6.67 -14.09
N LYS A 199 14.14 -7.23 -14.66
CA LYS A 199 14.95 -8.28 -14.00
C LYS A 199 15.55 -7.82 -12.66
N PHE A 200 15.89 -6.54 -12.54
CA PHE A 200 16.41 -5.99 -11.29
C PHE A 200 15.39 -5.94 -10.14
N ILE A 201 14.08 -6.03 -10.42
CA ILE A 201 13.02 -6.04 -9.39
C ILE A 201 12.23 -7.35 -9.35
N SER A 202 12.58 -8.33 -10.18
CA SER A 202 11.81 -9.58 -10.27
C SER A 202 12.04 -10.54 -9.09
N GLU A 203 13.19 -10.44 -8.43
CA GLU A 203 13.52 -11.30 -7.28
C GLU A 203 13.22 -10.62 -5.94
N ILE A 204 13.47 -9.32 -5.87
CA ILE A 204 13.29 -8.50 -4.68
C ILE A 204 13.32 -7.03 -5.06
N CYS A 205 12.45 -6.24 -4.46
CA CYS A 205 12.42 -4.80 -4.63
C CYS A 205 12.02 -4.09 -3.35
N MET A 206 12.38 -2.81 -3.27
CA MET A 206 12.00 -1.90 -2.21
C MET A 206 11.21 -0.73 -2.81
N VAL A 207 10.10 -0.38 -2.17
CA VAL A 207 9.30 0.81 -2.51
C VAL A 207 9.31 1.78 -1.35
N LYS A 208 9.62 3.04 -1.67
CA LYS A 208 9.64 4.19 -0.76
C LYS A 208 8.27 4.87 -0.75
N LEU A 209 7.48 4.61 0.28
CA LEU A 209 6.13 5.16 0.42
C LEU A 209 6.14 6.35 1.37
N ARG A 210 5.53 7.47 0.98
CA ARG A 210 5.39 8.66 1.83
C ARG A 210 4.11 8.55 2.65
N PHE A 211 4.13 8.91 3.93
CA PHE A 211 2.94 8.93 4.76
C PHE A 211 2.71 10.36 5.32
N ARG A 212 1.57 10.59 5.98
CA ARG A 212 1.31 11.77 6.84
C ARG A 212 1.77 13.12 6.29
N ALA A 213 1.02 13.68 5.34
CA ALA A 213 1.31 14.99 4.74
C ALA A 213 2.72 15.12 4.11
N GLY A 214 3.34 13.99 3.76
CA GLY A 214 4.64 13.95 3.08
C GLY A 214 5.82 13.60 3.98
N GLU A 215 5.61 13.39 5.29
CA GLU A 215 6.67 12.99 6.22
C GLU A 215 6.88 11.47 6.34
N ALA A 216 8.17 11.11 6.39
CA ALA A 216 8.82 9.81 6.55
C ALA A 216 8.36 8.64 5.68
N VAL A 217 9.38 8.09 5.00
CA VAL A 217 9.31 7.16 3.90
C VAL A 217 9.40 5.73 4.44
N ALA A 218 8.28 5.02 4.60
CA ALA A 218 8.38 3.60 4.94
C ALA A 218 8.92 2.86 3.73
N ASN A 219 10.00 2.09 3.96
CA ASN A 219 10.53 1.17 2.98
C ASN A 219 9.72 -0.12 3.07
N ARG A 220 9.04 -0.47 1.99
CA ARG A 220 8.36 -1.75 1.85
C ARG A 220 9.15 -2.66 0.95
N PHE A 221 9.47 -3.84 1.44
CA PHE A 221 10.22 -4.85 0.71
C PHE A 221 9.26 -5.90 0.17
N PHE A 222 9.40 -6.21 -1.11
CA PHE A 222 8.69 -7.29 -1.77
C PHE A 222 9.71 -8.31 -2.25
N ILE A 223 9.51 -9.58 -1.94
CA ILE A 223 10.47 -10.64 -2.19
C ILE A 223 9.77 -11.78 -2.91
N ARG A 224 10.39 -12.31 -3.95
CA ARG A 224 9.93 -13.53 -4.61
C ARG A 224 10.12 -14.74 -3.69
N GLU A 225 9.13 -15.62 -3.58
CA GLU A 225 9.29 -16.86 -2.83
C GLU A 225 10.49 -17.67 -3.35
N GLY A 226 11.34 -18.15 -2.44
CA GLY A 226 12.55 -18.90 -2.79
C GLY A 226 13.69 -18.05 -3.36
N SER A 227 13.56 -16.72 -3.37
CA SER A 227 14.63 -15.81 -3.77
C SER A 227 15.88 -16.04 -2.93
N LYS A 228 17.03 -16.09 -3.62
CA LYS A 228 18.36 -16.16 -3.01
C LYS A 228 19.02 -14.79 -2.86
N GLN A 229 18.25 -13.70 -2.96
CA GLN A 229 18.76 -12.34 -2.78
C GLN A 229 18.48 -11.88 -1.35
N LEU A 230 19.27 -10.93 -0.84
CA LEU A 230 19.14 -10.41 0.52
C LEU A 230 18.97 -8.88 0.53
N VAL A 231 18.28 -8.38 1.55
CA VAL A 231 18.28 -6.95 1.88
C VAL A 231 19.55 -6.64 2.66
N VAL A 232 20.40 -5.79 2.10
CA VAL A 232 21.64 -5.33 2.73
C VAL A 232 21.39 -4.00 3.41
N CYS A 233 21.54 -3.97 4.73
CA CYS A 233 21.48 -2.75 5.53
C CYS A 233 22.81 -1.98 5.41
N LEU A 234 22.77 -0.77 4.86
CA LEU A 234 23.93 0.11 4.80
C LEU A 234 24.02 0.87 6.13
N ARG A 235 25.10 0.64 6.88
CA ARG A 235 25.37 1.34 8.15
C ARG A 235 26.55 2.29 7.98
N ARG A 236 26.46 3.47 8.58
CA ARG A 236 27.57 4.41 8.71
C ARG A 236 28.03 4.43 10.15
N THR A 237 29.27 4.04 10.37
CA THR A 237 29.94 4.16 11.67
C THR A 237 30.33 5.61 11.88
N ASN A 238 29.77 6.26 12.91
CA ASN A 238 30.19 7.60 13.28
C ASN A 238 31.44 7.48 14.17
N LYS A 239 32.61 7.84 13.63
CA LYS A 239 33.88 7.76 14.37
C LYS A 239 34.02 8.82 15.46
N ASP A 240 33.14 9.83 15.48
CA ASP A 240 33.27 11.03 16.32
C ASP A 240 32.48 10.98 17.65
N LYS A 241 32.04 9.79 18.10
CA LYS A 241 31.40 9.63 19.42
C LYS A 241 32.20 8.67 20.29
N ASP A 242 32.91 9.21 21.27
CA ASP A 242 33.56 8.50 22.39
C ASP A 242 32.57 7.77 23.34
N SER A 243 31.32 7.58 22.93
CA SER A 243 30.25 7.00 23.75
C SER A 243 29.45 5.98 22.96
N GLY A 244 29.99 4.75 22.91
CA GLY A 244 29.27 3.56 22.48
C GLY A 244 29.02 3.47 20.97
N ASP A 245 28.95 2.23 20.48
CA ASP A 245 28.82 1.83 19.07
C ASP A 245 27.58 2.43 18.39
N GLY A 246 27.69 3.68 17.96
CA GLY A 246 26.66 4.41 17.23
C GLY A 246 26.70 4.10 15.75
N THR A 247 26.35 2.87 15.36
CA THR A 247 26.10 2.56 13.94
C THR A 247 24.69 3.02 13.55
N ASN A 248 24.60 4.02 12.67
CA ASN A 248 23.33 4.47 12.12
C ASN A 248 23.06 3.76 10.79
N VAL A 249 21.86 3.25 10.60
CA VAL A 249 21.39 2.79 9.29
C VAL A 249 21.23 4.00 8.38
N VAL A 250 22.00 4.07 7.31
CA VAL A 250 21.99 5.18 6.33
C VAL A 250 21.28 4.83 5.03
N GLY A 251 20.93 3.55 4.85
CA GLY A 251 20.17 3.11 3.70
C GLY A 251 20.02 1.61 3.65
N PHE A 252 19.32 1.16 2.61
CA PHE A 252 19.18 -0.23 2.25
C PHE A 252 19.50 -0.36 0.77
N ARG A 253 20.19 -1.45 0.42
CA ARG A 253 20.29 -1.90 -0.96
C ARG A 253 19.92 -3.37 -1.02
N VAL A 254 19.69 -3.85 -2.23
CA VAL A 254 19.41 -5.26 -2.47
C VAL A 254 20.67 -5.88 -3.07
N GLY A 255 21.16 -6.97 -2.47
CA GLY A 255 22.42 -7.62 -2.84
C GLY A 255 22.29 -9.13 -2.91
N ARG A 256 23.34 -9.79 -3.43
CA ARG A 256 23.39 -11.24 -3.62
C ARG A 256 23.80 -11.98 -2.33
N ILE A 257 23.40 -13.24 -2.19
CA ILE A 257 23.73 -14.06 -1.02
C ILE A 257 25.23 -14.34 -0.86
N ASP A 258 26.01 -14.30 -1.95
CA ASP A 258 27.46 -14.43 -1.93
C ASP A 258 28.18 -13.14 -1.47
N GLU A 259 27.47 -12.01 -1.39
CA GLU A 259 27.95 -10.79 -0.73
C GLU A 259 27.79 -10.85 0.80
N ALA A 260 27.20 -11.91 1.34
CA ALA A 260 26.74 -12.00 2.73
C ALA A 260 27.79 -12.52 3.74
N GLU A 261 29.09 -12.33 3.50
CA GLU A 261 30.10 -12.57 4.56
C GLU A 261 30.06 -11.54 5.71
N ALA A 262 29.13 -10.58 5.74
CA ALA A 262 29.16 -9.54 6.78
C ALA A 262 27.83 -9.10 7.43
N PHE A 263 26.63 -9.48 6.98
CA PHE A 263 25.42 -8.86 7.54
C PHE A 263 24.24 -9.83 7.67
N ARG A 264 23.93 -10.20 8.93
CA ARG A 264 22.62 -10.71 9.30
C ARG A 264 21.58 -9.60 9.05
N VAL A 265 20.48 -9.99 8.41
CA VAL A 265 19.24 -9.21 8.33
C VAL A 265 18.99 -8.62 9.72
N CYS A 266 18.70 -7.32 9.79
CA CYS A 266 18.51 -6.64 11.07
C CYS A 266 17.39 -7.34 11.86
N ASP A 267 17.77 -8.13 12.86
CA ASP A 267 16.85 -8.91 13.71
C ASP A 267 16.00 -8.03 14.65
N SER A 268 16.03 -6.71 14.51
CA SER A 268 15.22 -5.79 15.31
C SER A 268 15.06 -4.42 14.64
N PHE A 269 13.81 -4.01 14.45
CA PHE A 269 13.36 -2.62 14.32
C PHE A 269 12.39 -2.35 15.46
#